data_AF-A0A7C9AJY3-F1
#
_entry.id   AF-A0A7C9AJY3-F1
#
_cell.length_a   1.000
_cell.length_b   1.000
_cell.length_c   1.000
_cell.angle_alpha   90.00
_cell.angle_beta   90.00
_cell.angle_gamma   90.00
#
_symmetry.space_group_name_H-M   'P 1'
#
loop_
_entity.id
_entity.type
_entity.pdbx_description
1 polymer ?
#
loop_
_entity_poly.entity_id
_entity_poly.type
_entity_poly.pdbx_seq_one_letter_code
_entity_poly.pdbx_strand_id
1 'polypeptide(L)'
;NNRRKFNTIHSICVDGVSFDDNSSVKEAIVNFYNKLYEEDHPSRPFLEGLVYDSISEDDACDLLREFTEDEVWKAVNDLGKEKAPVLTLLSSNTVGVLLRKM
;
A
#
# COMPACT_ATOMS: atom_id res chain seq x y z
N ASN A 1 16.91 11.79 22.54
CA ASN A 1 17.12 10.35 22.83
C ASN A 1 15.93 9.66 23.53
N ASN A 2 14.93 10.38 24.05
CA ASN A 2 13.77 9.75 24.73
C ASN A 2 12.78 9.05 23.77
N ARG A 3 12.60 9.59 22.55
CA ARG A 3 11.74 8.99 21.51
C ARG A 3 12.12 7.54 21.14
N ARG A 4 13.41 7.18 21.25
CA ARG A 4 13.85 5.80 20.95
C ARG A 4 13.42 4.78 22.01
N LYS A 5 13.35 5.18 23.29
CA LYS A 5 12.92 4.30 24.38
C LYS A 5 11.44 3.93 24.29
N PHE A 6 10.59 4.89 23.90
CA PHE A 6 9.15 4.64 23.75
C PHE A 6 8.78 3.86 22.48
N ASN A 7 9.67 3.83 21.49
CA ASN A 7 9.44 3.10 20.24
C ASN A 7 9.98 1.65 20.28
N THR A 8 10.40 1.17 21.45
CA THR A 8 10.91 -0.19 21.63
C THR A 8 9.95 -0.97 22.52
N ILE A 9 9.63 -2.19 22.11
CA ILE A 9 8.87 -3.13 22.94
C ILE A 9 9.86 -3.80 23.89
N HIS A 10 9.75 -3.52 25.19
CA HIS A 10 10.64 -4.07 26.23
C HIS A 10 10.16 -5.41 26.78
N SER A 11 8.86 -5.65 26.79
CA SER A 11 8.27 -6.92 27.21
C SER A 11 6.89 -7.11 26.57
N ILE A 12 6.46 -8.36 26.46
CA ILE A 12 5.14 -8.75 25.93
C ILE A 12 4.55 -9.87 26.78
N CYS A 13 3.23 -9.88 26.95
CA CYS A 13 2.51 -10.97 27.62
C CYS A 13 1.64 -11.69 26.59
N VAL A 14 1.85 -13.00 26.44
CA VAL A 14 1.08 -13.87 25.53
C VAL A 14 0.53 -15.03 26.36
N ASP A 15 -0.79 -15.24 26.32
CA ASP A 15 -1.49 -16.30 27.06
C ASP A 15 -1.19 -16.35 28.57
N GLY A 16 -0.92 -15.18 29.18
CA GLY A 16 -0.59 -15.05 30.60
C GLY A 16 0.89 -15.27 30.95
N VAL A 17 1.75 -15.56 29.96
CA VAL A 17 3.20 -15.68 30.12
C VAL A 17 3.89 -14.39 29.65
N SER A 18 4.72 -13.83 30.52
CA SER A 18 5.49 -12.62 30.24
C SER A 18 6.86 -12.95 29.67
N PHE A 19 7.23 -12.29 28.58
CA PHE A 19 8.54 -12.34 27.94
C PHE A 19 9.18 -10.96 27.99
N ASP A 20 10.42 -10.88 28.46
CA ASP A 20 11.19 -9.64 28.65
C ASP A 20 12.57 -9.68 27.95
N ASP A 21 13.08 -10.88 27.65
CA ASP A 21 14.25 -11.04 26.81
C ASP A 21 13.96 -10.68 25.34
N ASN A 22 14.90 -9.97 24.69
CA ASN A 22 14.75 -9.50 23.31
C ASN A 22 14.51 -10.63 22.30
N SER A 23 15.13 -11.80 22.48
CA SER A 23 14.92 -12.95 21.58
C SER A 23 13.52 -13.51 21.78
N SER A 24 13.14 -13.69 23.05
CA SER A 24 11.85 -14.26 23.43
C SER A 24 10.67 -13.36 23.02
N VAL A 25 10.80 -12.04 23.17
CA VAL A 25 9.80 -11.06 22.72
C VAL A 25 9.61 -11.11 21.21
N LYS A 26 10.71 -11.18 20.44
CA LYS A 26 10.64 -11.28 18.97
C LYS A 26 9.96 -12.57 18.54
N GLU A 27 10.35 -13.70 19.12
CA GLU A 27 9.76 -14.99 18.83
C GLU A 27 8.26 -15.02 19.17
N ALA A 28 7.87 -14.48 20.32
CA ALA A 28 6.48 -14.35 20.73
C ALA A 28 5.65 -13.52 19.72
N ILE A 29 6.19 -12.39 19.23
CA ILE A 29 5.52 -11.56 18.22
C ILE A 29 5.35 -12.32 16.90
N VAL A 30 6.42 -12.98 16.42
CA VAL A 30 6.38 -13.74 15.17
C VAL A 30 5.36 -14.87 15.27
N ASN A 31 5.41 -15.65 16.35
CA ASN A 31 4.49 -16.76 16.57
C ASN A 31 3.03 -16.29 16.68
N PHE A 32 2.79 -15.14 17.33
CA PHE A 32 1.45 -14.56 17.42
C PHE A 32 0.89 -14.23 16.03
N TYR A 33 1.65 -13.50 15.21
CA TYR A 33 1.18 -13.12 13.88
C TYR A 33 1.11 -14.29 12.91
N ASN A 34 2.02 -15.27 13.02
CA ASN A 34 1.92 -16.50 12.25
C ASN A 34 0.59 -17.20 12.52
N LYS A 35 0.24 -17.40 13.78
CA LYS A 35 -1.04 -18.01 14.18
C LYS A 35 -2.25 -17.17 13.76
N LEU A 36 -2.15 -15.84 13.86
CA LEU A 36 -3.24 -14.93 13.50
C LEU A 36 -3.60 -15.01 12.01
N TYR A 37 -2.59 -15.17 11.17
CA TYR A 37 -2.75 -15.28 9.71
C TYR A 37 -2.68 -16.73 9.22
N GLU A 38 -2.67 -17.71 10.12
CA GLU A 38 -2.78 -19.12 9.78
C GLU A 38 -4.25 -19.40 9.41
N GLU A 39 -4.49 -19.78 8.17
CA GLU A 39 -5.81 -20.22 7.74
C GLU A 39 -6.07 -21.63 8.28
N ASP A 40 -7.04 -21.77 9.20
CA ASP A 40 -7.50 -23.07 9.77
C ASP A 40 -8.32 -23.90 8.75
N HIS A 41 -8.37 -23.48 7.49
CA HIS A 41 -9.10 -24.18 6.46
C HIS A 41 -8.15 -25.03 5.60
N PRO A 42 -8.26 -26.37 5.64
CA PRO A 42 -7.31 -27.29 5.00
C PRO A 42 -7.32 -27.21 3.46
N SER A 43 -8.33 -26.56 2.90
CA SER A 43 -8.42 -26.27 1.49
C SER A 43 -9.23 -24.99 1.34
N ARG A 44 -8.61 -23.96 0.79
CA ARG A 44 -9.36 -22.93 0.09
C ARG A 44 -10.17 -23.67 -0.97
N PRO A 45 -11.52 -23.65 -0.94
CA PRO A 45 -12.31 -24.42 -1.89
C PRO A 45 -11.85 -24.05 -3.29
N PHE A 46 -11.35 -25.03 -4.03
CA PHE A 46 -11.00 -24.83 -5.41
C PHE A 46 -12.31 -24.61 -6.17
N LEU A 47 -12.55 -23.37 -6.56
CA LEU A 47 -13.74 -22.98 -7.31
C LEU A 47 -13.58 -23.43 -8.76
N GLU A 48 -13.78 -24.73 -8.99
CA GLU A 48 -13.84 -25.31 -10.33
C GLU A 48 -15.19 -24.98 -10.98
N GLY A 49 -15.18 -24.62 -12.26
CA GLY A 49 -16.41 -24.35 -13.03
C GLY A 49 -16.99 -22.94 -12.87
N LEU A 50 -16.31 -22.02 -12.17
CA LEU A 50 -16.62 -20.60 -12.26
C LEU A 50 -15.93 -20.01 -13.50
N VAL A 51 -16.73 -19.49 -14.42
CA VAL A 51 -16.25 -18.54 -15.42
C VAL A 51 -16.17 -17.20 -14.70
N TYR A 52 -14.96 -16.76 -14.40
CA TYR A 52 -14.75 -15.37 -13.99
C TYR A 52 -14.88 -14.50 -15.22
N ASP A 53 -15.55 -13.36 -15.08
CA ASP A 53 -15.41 -12.29 -16.06
C ASP A 53 -13.96 -11.81 -15.96
N SER A 54 -13.11 -12.35 -16.82
CA SER A 54 -11.74 -11.88 -17.00
C SER A 54 -11.76 -10.64 -17.87
N ILE A 55 -10.89 -9.69 -17.57
CA ILE A 55 -10.56 -8.63 -18.52
C ILE A 55 -10.12 -9.26 -19.85
N SER A 56 -10.45 -8.61 -20.96
CA SER A 56 -10.01 -9.08 -22.26
C SER A 56 -8.48 -9.01 -22.36
N GLU A 57 -7.89 -9.78 -23.28
CA GLU A 57 -6.44 -9.72 -23.51
C GLU A 57 -5.98 -8.31 -23.89
N ASP A 58 -6.80 -7.60 -24.68
CA ASP A 58 -6.56 -6.20 -25.06
C ASP A 58 -6.59 -5.27 -23.84
N ASP A 59 -7.60 -5.39 -22.96
CA ASP A 59 -7.67 -4.60 -21.73
C ASP A 59 -6.49 -4.90 -20.80
N ALA A 60 -6.06 -6.16 -20.72
CA ALA A 60 -4.90 -6.56 -19.95
C ALA A 60 -3.60 -5.94 -20.49
N CYS A 61 -3.43 -5.91 -21.81
CA CYS A 61 -2.33 -5.23 -22.47
C CYS A 61 -2.38 -3.71 -22.23
N ASP A 62 -3.56 -3.10 -22.28
CA ASP A 62 -3.76 -1.68 -22.02
C ASP A 62 -3.43 -1.28 -20.57
N LEU A 63 -3.68 -2.15 -19.60
CA LEU A 63 -3.28 -1.92 -18.20
C LEU A 63 -1.76 -2.00 -17.98
N LEU A 64 -1.04 -2.74 -18.83
CA LEU A 64 0.40 -2.96 -18.71
C LEU A 64 1.24 -1.99 -19.55
N ARG A 65 0.66 -1.38 -20.60
CA ARG A 65 1.37 -0.43 -21.44
C ARG A 65 1.65 0.88 -20.69
N GLU A 66 2.62 1.63 -21.20
CA GLU A 66 2.88 2.98 -20.73
C GLU A 66 1.76 3.94 -21.11
N PHE A 67 1.57 4.97 -20.27
CA PHE A 67 0.64 6.06 -20.56
C PHE A 67 1.15 6.93 -21.70
N THR A 68 0.24 7.33 -22.58
CA THR A 68 0.55 8.34 -23.60
C THR A 68 0.39 9.75 -23.03
N GLU A 69 1.10 10.73 -23.61
CA GLU A 69 1.03 12.12 -23.15
C GLU A 69 -0.42 12.67 -23.23
N ASP A 70 -1.12 12.34 -24.31
CA ASP A 70 -2.51 12.76 -24.51
C ASP A 70 -3.47 12.18 -23.45
N GLU A 71 -3.26 10.92 -23.07
CA GLU A 71 -4.03 10.25 -22.03
C GLU A 71 -3.84 10.92 -20.66
N VAL A 72 -2.59 11.27 -20.32
CA VAL A 72 -2.27 11.99 -19.09
C VAL A 72 -2.89 13.39 -19.10
N TRP A 73 -2.77 14.12 -20.21
CA TRP A 73 -3.37 15.45 -20.33
C TRP A 73 -4.88 15.41 -20.23
N LYS A 74 -5.51 14.42 -20.86
CA LYS A 74 -6.95 14.21 -20.76
C LYS A 74 -7.36 13.92 -19.31
N ALA A 75 -6.68 13.01 -18.62
CA ALA A 75 -6.95 12.70 -17.21
C ALA A 75 -6.81 13.93 -16.29
N VAL A 76 -5.80 14.77 -16.53
CA VAL A 76 -5.59 16.03 -15.78
C VAL A 76 -6.70 17.04 -16.04
N ASN A 77 -7.20 17.12 -17.27
CA ASN A 77 -8.28 18.04 -17.65
C ASN A 77 -9.66 17.54 -17.21
N ASP A 78 -9.88 16.22 -17.20
CA ASP A 78 -11.10 15.55 -16.77
C ASP A 78 -11.23 15.53 -15.24
N LEU A 79 -10.11 15.67 -14.52
CA LEU A 79 -10.12 15.96 -13.09
C LEU A 79 -10.80 17.32 -12.88
N GLY A 80 -12.07 17.31 -12.49
CA GLY A 80 -12.84 18.51 -12.21
C GLY A 80 -12.13 19.44 -11.21
N LYS A 81 -12.59 20.68 -11.09
CA LYS A 81 -12.00 21.71 -10.20
C LYS A 81 -12.06 21.39 -8.69
N GLU A 82 -12.42 20.16 -8.29
CA GLU A 82 -12.27 19.69 -6.92
C GLU A 82 -10.79 19.38 -6.64
N LYS A 83 -10.03 20.45 -6.41
CA LYS A 83 -8.75 20.33 -5.71
C LYS A 83 -9.02 19.73 -4.33
N ALA A 84 -8.21 18.74 -3.94
CA ALA A 84 -8.12 18.32 -2.55
C ALA A 84 -7.96 19.57 -1.65
N PRO A 85 -8.75 19.70 -0.56
CA PRO A 85 -8.72 20.90 0.28
C PRO A 85 -7.49 20.87 1.20
N VAL A 86 -6.29 20.93 0.65
CA VAL A 86 -5.05 21.10 1.41
C VAL A 86 -4.07 21.95 0.59
N LEU A 87 -3.87 23.18 1.09
CA LEU A 87 -2.76 24.13 0.81
C LEU A 87 -2.82 24.94 -0.50
N THR A 88 -3.67 25.96 -0.52
CA THR A 88 -3.65 27.08 -1.49
C THR A 88 -2.53 28.11 -1.23
N LEU A 89 -1.32 27.69 -0.84
CA LEU A 89 -0.23 28.62 -0.50
C LEU A 89 1.12 28.33 -1.17
N LEU A 90 1.17 27.79 -2.39
CA LEU A 90 2.34 27.92 -3.29
C LEU A 90 1.95 27.48 -4.71
N SER A 91 2.45 28.19 -5.73
CA SER A 91 2.33 27.93 -7.18
C SER A 91 1.17 28.60 -7.93
N SER A 92 1.19 29.93 -7.99
CA SER A 92 1.21 30.57 -9.31
C SER A 92 2.67 30.67 -9.73
N ASN A 93 3.02 30.23 -10.95
CA ASN A 93 4.35 30.26 -11.57
C ASN A 93 5.35 29.12 -11.22
N THR A 94 5.10 27.89 -11.69
CA THR A 94 6.20 26.92 -11.86
C THR A 94 6.11 26.09 -13.15
N VAL A 95 4.95 26.01 -13.80
CA VAL A 95 4.83 25.34 -15.12
C VAL A 95 5.54 26.07 -16.28
N GLY A 96 5.97 27.33 -16.12
CA GLY A 96 6.64 28.10 -17.17
C GLY A 96 8.17 28.02 -17.23
N VAL A 97 8.84 27.36 -16.29
CA VAL A 97 10.33 27.46 -16.16
C VAL A 97 11.07 26.19 -16.62
N LEU A 98 10.39 25.06 -16.84
CA LEU A 98 11.08 23.79 -17.14
C LEU A 98 11.08 23.35 -18.62
N LEU A 99 10.75 24.23 -19.57
CA LEU A 99 10.79 23.94 -21.02
C LEU A 99 11.63 24.98 -21.81
N ARG A 100 12.74 25.45 -21.23
CA ARG A 100 13.83 26.11 -21.97
C ARG A 100 15.18 25.64 -21.46
N LYS A 101 15.53 24.40 -21.80
CA LYS A 101 16.92 23.96 -21.96
C LYS A 101 16.91 22.62 -22.71
N MET A 102 16.82 22.73 -24.03
CA MET A 102 17.61 22.03 -25.05
C MET A 102 17.22 22.62 -26.41
#